data_AF-A0A1I1J5V2-F1
#
_entry.id   AF-A0A1I1J5V2-F1
#
_cell.length_a   1.000
_cell.length_b   1.000
_cell.length_c   1.000
_cell.angle_alpha   90.00
_cell.angle_beta   90.00
_cell.angle_gamma   90.00
#
_symmetry.space_group_name_H-M   'P 1'
#
loop_
_entity.id
_entity.type
_entity.pdbx_description
1 polymer ?
#
loop_
_entity_poly.entity_id
_entity_poly.type
_entity_poly.pdbx_seq_one_letter_code
_entity_poly.pdbx_strand_id
1 'polypeptide(L)'
;MGTEGTLVGSYLRHPRHGPLPAVLVLLTVATGVVDAVSILGLGRVFVANMTGNVVFAGFALAGAPGFSLAGSVLALGAFLVGAAATGQLLLRRADHRGRLLRDALVVQLVLVAVALAVAASARGTGSQLVVLAALALALGVQNSVVRHLAVPDLTTTVLTMTLTGIGADLRRRDTATVVRRLAAVVAMLVGAGVGALVVLGPGPVAGLALVAVLHAVALGAAVVAGRSRAAWTRPAG
;
A
#
# COMPACT_ATOMS: atom_id res chain seq x y z
N MET A 1 -11.07 36.25 6.21
CA MET A 1 -10.71 35.25 7.24
C MET A 1 -11.70 34.11 7.09
N GLY A 2 -11.50 33.13 6.21
CA GLY A 2 -10.41 32.14 6.28
C GLY A 2 -10.94 30.95 7.09
N THR A 3 -11.88 30.19 6.54
CA THR A 3 -12.35 28.95 7.17
C THR A 3 -11.18 27.98 7.23
N GLU A 4 -10.64 27.78 8.43
CA GLU A 4 -9.69 26.74 8.74
C GLU A 4 -10.35 25.39 8.44
N GLY A 5 -10.21 24.93 7.19
CA GLY A 5 -10.52 23.55 6.85
C GLY A 5 -9.64 22.68 7.73
N THR A 6 -10.26 21.93 8.64
CA THR A 6 -9.56 20.96 9.47
C THR A 6 -8.62 20.10 8.61
N LEU A 7 -7.47 19.71 9.16
CA LEU A 7 -6.49 18.84 8.48
C LEU A 7 -7.17 17.65 7.78
N VAL A 8 -8.24 17.10 8.35
CA VAL A 8 -9.03 16.02 7.76
C VAL A 8 -9.77 16.48 6.49
N GLY A 9 -10.41 17.65 6.51
CA GLY A 9 -11.11 18.22 5.36
C GLY A 9 -10.20 18.49 4.16
N SER A 10 -8.95 18.90 4.40
CA SER A 10 -7.97 19.16 3.34
C SER A 10 -7.50 17.87 2.64
N TYR A 11 -7.52 16.72 3.33
CA TYR A 11 -7.22 15.41 2.73
C TYR A 11 -8.39 14.84 1.93
N LEU A 12 -9.61 15.03 2.42
CA LEU A 12 -10.82 14.51 1.78
C LEU A 12 -11.20 15.29 0.51
N ARG A 13 -10.87 16.58 0.46
CA ARG A 13 -11.21 17.49 -0.65
C ARG A 13 -10.02 18.37 -1.04
N HIS A 14 -8.86 17.75 -1.29
CA HIS A 14 -7.66 18.50 -1.61
C HIS A 14 -7.85 19.32 -2.91
N PRO A 15 -7.53 20.63 -2.93
CA PRO A 15 -7.81 21.49 -4.09
C PRO A 15 -7.24 20.97 -5.41
N ARG A 16 -6.05 20.34 -5.35
CA ARG A 16 -5.33 19.80 -6.52
C ARG A 16 -5.45 18.29 -6.72
N HIS A 17 -5.86 17.55 -5.68
CA HIS A 17 -5.78 16.08 -5.67
C HIS A 17 -7.11 15.40 -5.32
N GLY A 18 -8.17 16.18 -5.09
CA GLY A 18 -9.48 15.66 -4.69
C GLY A 18 -9.37 14.75 -3.47
N PRO A 19 -9.99 13.56 -3.49
CA PRO A 19 -9.98 12.61 -2.38
C PRO A 19 -8.74 11.70 -2.36
N LEU A 20 -7.84 11.80 -3.34
CA LEU A 20 -6.69 10.89 -3.46
C LEU A 20 -5.83 10.86 -2.19
N PRO A 21 -5.49 11.98 -1.52
CA PRO A 21 -4.68 11.94 -0.31
C PRO A 21 -5.28 11.08 0.80
N ALA A 22 -6.58 11.21 1.06
CA ALA A 22 -7.27 10.40 2.06
C ALA A 22 -7.24 8.90 1.71
N VAL A 23 -7.46 8.56 0.43
CA VAL A 23 -7.41 7.16 -0.02
C VAL A 23 -5.99 6.59 0.12
N LEU A 24 -4.95 7.37 -0.18
CA LEU A 24 -3.56 6.92 -0.03
C LEU A 24 -3.16 6.72 1.44
N VAL A 25 -3.65 7.56 2.36
CA VAL A 25 -3.45 7.34 3.80
C VAL A 25 -4.12 6.04 4.24
N LEU A 26 -5.36 5.78 3.81
CA LEU A 26 -6.06 4.51 4.08
C LEU A 26 -5.28 3.30 3.53
N LEU A 27 -4.77 3.39 2.31
CA LEU A 27 -3.95 2.33 1.72
C LEU A 27 -2.60 2.17 2.43
N THR A 28 -2.06 3.22 3.04
CA THR A 28 -0.87 3.15 3.89
C THR A 28 -1.16 2.34 5.16
N VAL A 29 -2.33 2.55 5.79
CA VAL A 29 -2.78 1.70 6.91
C VAL A 29 -2.90 0.24 6.46
N ALA A 30 -3.57 -0.01 5.31
CA ALA A 30 -3.71 -1.37 4.78
C ALA A 30 -2.36 -2.03 4.50
N THR A 31 -1.39 -1.27 4.01
CA THR A 31 -0.02 -1.71 3.76
C THR A 31 0.66 -2.18 5.06
N GLY A 32 0.50 -1.43 6.16
CA GLY A 32 1.01 -1.85 7.47
C GLY A 32 0.36 -3.14 7.97
N VAL A 33 -0.95 -3.31 7.76
CA VAL A 33 -1.65 -4.56 8.11
C VAL A 33 -1.13 -5.74 7.27
N VAL A 34 -0.90 -5.53 5.97
CA VAL A 34 -0.32 -6.56 5.08
C VAL A 34 1.05 -7.01 5.58
N ASP A 35 1.93 -6.09 5.95
CA ASP A 35 3.26 -6.43 6.50
C ASP A 35 3.15 -7.15 7.85
N ALA A 36 2.19 -6.80 8.70
CA ALA A 36 1.95 -7.55 9.94
C ALA A 36 1.53 -8.99 9.65
N VAL A 37 0.61 -9.21 8.69
CA VAL A 37 0.19 -10.55 8.24
C VAL A 37 1.38 -11.33 7.70
N SER A 38 2.21 -10.71 6.85
CA SER A 38 3.29 -11.42 6.18
C SER A 38 4.46 -11.75 7.12
N ILE A 39 4.82 -10.81 8.00
CA ILE A 39 5.93 -11.01 8.93
C ILE A 39 5.55 -12.00 10.04
N LEU A 40 4.35 -11.87 10.61
CA LEU A 40 3.93 -12.68 11.75
C LEU A 40 3.27 -14.01 11.31
N GLY A 41 2.76 -14.11 10.08
CA GLY A 41 1.98 -15.26 9.61
C GLY A 41 2.53 -16.01 8.39
N LEU A 42 3.43 -15.41 7.59
CA LEU A 42 3.88 -15.97 6.29
C LEU A 42 5.40 -16.20 6.20
N GLY A 43 6.06 -16.46 7.33
CA GLY A 43 7.48 -16.84 7.32
C GLY A 43 8.45 -15.66 7.24
N ARG A 44 8.10 -14.52 7.86
CA ARG A 44 8.99 -13.35 8.04
C ARG A 44 9.49 -12.73 6.73
N VAL A 45 8.60 -12.58 5.76
CA VAL A 45 8.89 -11.89 4.49
C VAL A 45 8.13 -10.56 4.45
N PHE A 46 8.77 -9.49 3.98
CA PHE A 46 8.08 -8.21 3.76
C PHE A 46 7.28 -8.25 2.47
N VAL A 47 6.09 -7.66 2.44
CA VAL A 47 5.34 -7.51 1.17
C VAL A 47 5.37 -6.06 0.72
N ALA A 48 5.37 -5.12 1.65
CA ALA A 48 5.48 -3.71 1.33
C ALA A 48 6.93 -3.23 1.21
N ASN A 49 7.87 -3.86 1.91
CA ASN A 49 9.26 -3.39 1.97
C ASN A 49 10.23 -4.26 1.15
N MET A 50 10.22 -4.07 -0.17
CA MET A 50 11.03 -4.86 -1.11
C MET A 50 12.55 -4.71 -0.91
N THR A 51 13.02 -3.56 -0.43
CA THR A 51 14.43 -3.36 -0.06
C THR A 51 14.85 -4.31 1.07
N GLY A 52 13.95 -4.54 2.04
CA GLY A 52 14.14 -5.54 3.10
C GLY A 52 14.25 -6.96 2.54
N ASN A 53 13.46 -7.31 1.52
CA ASN A 53 13.55 -8.65 0.90
C ASN A 53 14.88 -8.89 0.17
N VAL A 54 15.49 -7.86 -0.43
CA VAL A 54 16.84 -7.99 -1.01
C VAL A 54 17.85 -8.33 0.09
N VAL A 55 17.76 -7.65 1.23
CA VAL A 55 18.62 -7.92 2.39
C VAL A 55 18.35 -9.31 2.98
N PHE A 56 17.08 -9.70 3.14
CA PHE A 56 16.69 -11.02 3.67
C PHE A 56 17.12 -12.17 2.74
N ALA A 57 17.08 -11.97 1.43
CA ALA A 57 17.66 -12.91 0.47
C ALA A 57 19.17 -13.05 0.69
N GLY A 58 19.90 -11.95 0.89
CA GLY A 58 21.32 -11.97 1.24
C GLY A 58 21.61 -12.73 2.54
N PHE A 59 20.81 -12.52 3.58
CA PHE A 59 20.93 -13.25 4.85
C PHE A 59 20.69 -14.75 4.68
N ALA A 60 19.65 -15.13 3.93
CA ALA A 60 19.35 -16.52 3.64
C ALA A 60 20.45 -17.20 2.81
N LEU A 61 21.03 -16.50 1.83
CA LEU A 61 22.18 -16.99 1.04
C LEU A 61 23.44 -17.18 1.90
N ALA A 62 23.63 -16.35 2.92
CA ALA A 62 24.72 -16.50 3.90
C ALA A 62 24.48 -17.60 4.95
N GLY A 63 23.31 -18.27 4.92
CA GLY A 63 22.97 -19.33 5.86
C GLY A 63 22.43 -18.84 7.21
N ALA A 64 22.03 -17.57 7.33
CA ALA A 64 21.42 -17.06 8.56
C ALA A 64 20.05 -17.72 8.80
N PRO A 65 19.78 -18.25 10.01
CA PRO A 65 18.53 -18.93 10.30
C PRO A 65 17.33 -17.96 10.32
N GLY A 66 16.16 -18.47 9.96
CA GLY A 66 14.89 -17.74 10.09
C GLY A 66 14.50 -16.86 8.89
N PHE A 67 15.29 -16.85 7.81
CA PHE A 67 15.00 -16.12 6.57
C PHE A 67 14.64 -17.07 5.41
N SER A 68 13.58 -16.74 4.68
CA SER A 68 13.15 -17.52 3.51
C SER A 68 13.69 -16.92 2.22
N LEU A 69 14.68 -17.58 1.61
CA LEU A 69 15.21 -17.19 0.29
C LEU A 69 14.10 -17.28 -0.78
N ALA A 70 13.39 -18.42 -0.82
CA ALA A 70 12.31 -18.64 -1.76
C ALA A 70 11.19 -17.61 -1.60
N GLY A 71 10.79 -17.30 -0.36
CA GLY A 71 9.79 -16.27 -0.07
C GLY A 71 10.25 -14.87 -0.49
N SER A 72 11.49 -14.50 -0.20
CA SER A 72 12.03 -13.18 -0.56
C SER A 72 12.11 -12.99 -2.08
N VAL A 73 12.63 -13.98 -2.81
CA VAL A 73 12.71 -13.97 -4.28
C VAL A 73 11.32 -13.98 -4.91
N LEU A 74 10.39 -14.79 -4.38
CA LEU A 74 9.02 -14.82 -4.85
C LEU A 74 8.32 -13.47 -4.65
N ALA A 75 8.45 -12.85 -3.48
CA ALA A 75 7.87 -11.55 -3.19
C ALA A 75 8.43 -10.47 -4.15
N LEU A 76 9.75 -10.46 -4.38
CA LEU A 76 10.39 -9.55 -5.33
C LEU A 76 9.86 -9.76 -6.77
N GLY A 77 9.85 -11.00 -7.25
CA GLY A 77 9.37 -11.32 -8.59
C GLY A 77 7.90 -10.97 -8.78
N ALA A 78 7.05 -11.36 -7.84
CA ALA A 78 5.61 -11.06 -7.84
C ALA A 78 5.34 -9.55 -7.83
N PHE A 79 6.05 -8.80 -6.99
CA PHE A 79 5.95 -7.34 -6.96
C PHE A 79 6.34 -6.70 -8.29
N LEU A 80 7.47 -7.12 -8.88
CA LEU A 80 7.93 -6.61 -10.17
C LEU A 80 6.94 -6.92 -11.29
N VAL A 81 6.37 -8.13 -11.31
CA VAL A 81 5.33 -8.51 -12.27
C VAL A 81 4.09 -7.62 -12.11
N GLY A 82 3.63 -7.37 -10.87
CA GLY A 82 2.49 -6.48 -10.61
C GLY A 82 2.76 -5.04 -11.05
N ALA A 83 3.96 -4.52 -10.76
CA ALA A 83 4.37 -3.20 -11.19
C ALA A 83 4.46 -3.08 -12.72
N ALA A 84 4.96 -4.10 -13.41
CA ALA A 84 5.04 -4.15 -14.88
C ALA A 84 3.66 -4.28 -15.53
N ALA A 85 2.78 -5.14 -14.99
CA ALA A 85 1.42 -5.34 -15.49
C ALA A 85 0.57 -4.05 -15.44
N THR A 86 0.92 -3.11 -14.56
CA THR A 86 0.28 -1.81 -14.45
C THR A 86 0.42 -0.96 -15.74
N GLY A 87 1.43 -1.23 -16.58
CA GLY A 87 1.60 -0.54 -17.86
C GLY A 87 0.34 -0.59 -18.75
N GLN A 88 -0.31 -1.75 -18.83
CA GLN A 88 -1.56 -1.92 -19.59
C GLN A 88 -2.72 -1.10 -19.01
N LEU A 89 -2.77 -0.98 -17.68
CA LEU A 89 -3.78 -0.19 -17.01
C LEU A 89 -3.56 1.31 -17.26
N LEU A 90 -2.31 1.76 -17.22
CA LEU A 90 -1.94 3.15 -17.55
C LEU A 90 -2.30 3.50 -18.99
N LEU A 91 -2.02 2.63 -19.97
CA LEU A 91 -2.38 2.87 -21.37
C LEU A 91 -3.89 3.10 -21.57
N ARG A 92 -4.74 2.47 -20.76
CA ARG A 92 -6.20 2.55 -20.90
C ARG A 92 -6.87 3.65 -20.07
N ARG A 93 -6.23 4.09 -18.98
CA ARG A 93 -6.87 4.89 -17.92
C ARG A 93 -6.03 6.06 -17.41
N ALA A 94 -4.84 6.30 -17.95
CA ALA A 94 -3.97 7.40 -17.51
C ALA A 94 -4.64 8.77 -17.67
N ASP A 95 -5.58 8.92 -18.60
CA ASP A 95 -6.35 10.15 -18.83
C ASP A 95 -7.22 10.57 -17.63
N HIS A 96 -7.53 9.63 -16.71
CA HIS A 96 -8.41 9.90 -15.57
C HIS A 96 -7.95 9.23 -14.28
N ARG A 97 -7.24 9.99 -13.43
CA ARG A 97 -6.65 9.57 -12.14
C ARG A 97 -7.60 8.79 -11.23
N GLY A 98 -8.87 9.23 -11.12
CA GLY A 98 -9.88 8.52 -10.33
C GLY A 98 -10.26 7.14 -10.87
N ARG A 99 -10.34 6.97 -12.20
CA ARG A 99 -10.65 5.68 -12.85
C ARG A 99 -9.46 4.75 -12.83
N LEU A 100 -8.25 5.30 -13.03
CA LEU A 100 -7.00 4.58 -12.85
C LEU A 100 -6.92 3.97 -11.44
N LEU A 101 -7.14 4.77 -10.40
CA LEU A 101 -7.13 4.28 -9.02
C LEU A 101 -8.22 3.23 -8.77
N ARG A 102 -9.43 3.44 -9.28
CA ARG A 102 -10.53 2.48 -9.18
C ARG A 102 -10.14 1.12 -9.76
N ASP A 103 -9.68 1.10 -11.00
CA ASP A 103 -9.35 -0.14 -11.71
C ASP A 103 -8.17 -0.86 -11.04
N ALA A 104 -7.20 -0.10 -10.51
CA ALA A 104 -6.11 -0.65 -9.71
C ALA A 104 -6.61 -1.31 -8.41
N LEU A 105 -7.55 -0.67 -7.72
CA LEU A 105 -8.15 -1.19 -6.49
C LEU A 105 -9.03 -2.42 -6.75
N VAL A 106 -9.69 -2.53 -7.91
CA VAL A 106 -10.38 -3.76 -8.31
C VAL A 106 -9.40 -4.91 -8.40
N VAL A 107 -8.26 -4.72 -9.09
CA VAL A 107 -7.22 -5.76 -9.22
C VAL A 107 -6.67 -6.13 -7.83
N GLN A 108 -6.34 -5.15 -7.00
CA GLN A 108 -5.85 -5.40 -5.64
C GLN A 108 -6.86 -6.15 -4.78
N LEU A 109 -8.15 -5.76 -4.81
CA LEU A 109 -9.18 -6.42 -4.03
C LEU A 109 -9.39 -7.88 -4.47
N VAL A 110 -9.32 -8.18 -5.77
CA VAL A 110 -9.36 -9.56 -6.28
C VAL A 110 -8.17 -10.37 -5.76
N LEU A 111 -6.96 -9.82 -5.83
CA LEU A 111 -5.76 -10.50 -5.33
C LEU A 111 -5.80 -10.74 -3.82
N VAL A 112 -6.28 -9.76 -3.04
CA VAL A 112 -6.49 -9.90 -1.60
C VAL A 112 -7.58 -10.94 -1.30
N ALA A 113 -8.65 -10.99 -2.08
CA ALA A 113 -9.70 -12.01 -1.93
C ALA A 113 -9.17 -13.42 -2.22
N VAL A 114 -8.33 -13.59 -3.24
CA VAL A 114 -7.63 -14.86 -3.52
C VAL A 114 -6.73 -15.24 -2.35
N ALA A 115 -5.92 -14.29 -1.84
CA ALA A 115 -5.07 -14.52 -0.68
C ALA A 115 -5.88 -14.95 0.55
N LEU A 116 -7.00 -14.27 0.82
CA LEU A 116 -7.90 -14.61 1.92
C LEU A 116 -8.51 -16.00 1.75
N ALA A 117 -9.02 -16.33 0.56
CA ALA A 117 -9.62 -17.63 0.27
C ALA A 117 -8.61 -18.77 0.46
N VAL A 118 -7.41 -18.64 -0.11
CA VAL A 118 -6.34 -19.63 0.03
C VAL A 118 -5.89 -19.79 1.48
N ALA A 119 -5.74 -18.67 2.21
CA ALA A 119 -5.39 -18.70 3.62
C ALA A 119 -6.48 -19.33 4.48
N ALA A 120 -7.76 -19.20 4.11
CA ALA A 120 -8.87 -19.82 4.82
C ALA A 120 -9.01 -21.33 4.52
N SER A 121 -8.69 -21.75 3.30
CA SER A 121 -8.94 -23.11 2.82
C SER A 121 -7.76 -24.08 2.98
N ALA A 122 -6.52 -23.58 3.10
CA ALA A 122 -5.33 -24.44 3.12
C ALA A 122 -4.26 -23.96 4.11
N ARG A 123 -3.59 -24.93 4.74
CA ARG A 123 -2.45 -24.71 5.64
C ARG A 123 -1.18 -25.31 5.03
N GLY A 124 -0.04 -24.71 5.33
CA GLY A 124 1.28 -25.19 4.89
C GLY A 124 2.03 -24.20 4.01
N THR A 125 3.28 -24.54 3.69
CA THR A 125 4.22 -23.63 3.00
C THR A 125 3.71 -23.23 1.61
N GLY A 126 3.10 -24.15 0.86
CA GLY A 126 2.56 -23.86 -0.47
C GLY A 126 1.48 -22.77 -0.44
N SER A 127 0.50 -22.88 0.47
CA SER A 127 -0.55 -21.86 0.59
C SER A 127 0.02 -20.52 1.07
N GLN A 128 0.99 -20.51 1.99
CA GLN A 128 1.68 -19.30 2.42
C GLN A 128 2.40 -18.58 1.27
N LEU A 129 3.07 -19.31 0.37
CA LEU A 129 3.73 -18.75 -0.80
C LEU A 129 2.73 -18.14 -1.80
N VAL A 130 1.57 -18.79 -2.01
CA VAL A 130 0.51 -18.24 -2.87
C VAL A 130 -0.06 -16.95 -2.29
N VAL A 131 -0.34 -16.92 -0.97
CA VAL A 131 -0.79 -15.72 -0.27
C VAL A 131 0.24 -14.60 -0.40
N LEU A 132 1.52 -14.91 -0.15
CA LEU A 132 2.63 -13.98 -0.27
C LEU A 132 2.73 -13.39 -1.69
N ALA A 133 2.69 -14.24 -2.73
CA ALA A 133 2.77 -13.80 -4.12
C ALA A 133 1.58 -12.92 -4.51
N ALA A 134 0.35 -13.27 -4.10
CA ALA A 134 -0.84 -12.49 -4.39
C ALA A 134 -0.79 -11.09 -3.77
N LEU A 135 -0.37 -10.99 -2.50
CA LEU A 135 -0.21 -9.69 -1.83
C LEU A 135 0.93 -8.87 -2.44
N ALA A 136 2.05 -9.51 -2.80
CA ALA A 136 3.19 -8.83 -3.43
C ALA A 136 2.84 -8.29 -4.82
N LEU A 137 2.12 -9.07 -5.63
CA LEU A 137 1.53 -8.61 -6.90
C LEU A 137 0.62 -7.39 -6.69
N ALA A 138 -0.26 -7.44 -5.69
CA ALA A 138 -1.18 -6.35 -5.38
C ALA A 138 -0.43 -5.06 -5.00
N LEU A 139 0.60 -5.16 -4.15
CA LEU A 139 1.42 -3.99 -3.79
C LEU A 139 2.30 -3.52 -4.95
N GLY A 140 2.73 -4.39 -5.86
CA GLY A 140 3.39 -3.99 -7.11
C GLY A 140 2.49 -3.08 -7.95
N VAL A 141 1.23 -3.49 -8.14
CA VAL A 141 0.20 -2.68 -8.83
C VAL A 141 -0.03 -1.36 -8.11
N GLN A 142 -0.25 -1.41 -6.79
CA GLN A 142 -0.49 -0.22 -5.97
C GLN A 142 0.65 0.80 -6.14
N ASN A 143 1.90 0.37 -5.95
CA ASN A 143 3.04 1.28 -5.99
C ASN A 143 3.27 1.90 -7.38
N SER A 144 3.06 1.14 -8.45
CA SER A 144 3.16 1.67 -9.81
C SER A 144 2.08 2.72 -10.09
N VAL A 145 0.83 2.47 -9.67
CA VAL A 145 -0.26 3.44 -9.81
C VAL A 145 -0.06 4.67 -8.93
N VAL A 146 0.33 4.51 -7.67
CA VAL A 146 0.60 5.64 -6.75
C VAL A 146 1.73 6.52 -7.29
N ARG A 147 2.79 5.91 -7.83
CA ARG A 147 3.88 6.63 -8.51
C ARG A 147 3.36 7.45 -9.69
N HIS A 148 2.49 6.89 -10.52
CA HIS A 148 1.88 7.62 -11.64
C HIS A 148 0.93 8.73 -11.18
N LEU A 149 0.16 8.49 -10.12
CA LEU A 149 -0.73 9.50 -9.55
C LEU A 149 0.05 10.70 -9.01
N ALA A 150 1.32 10.55 -8.64
CA ALA A 150 2.22 11.63 -8.24
C ALA A 150 1.61 12.59 -7.19
N VAL A 151 0.85 12.04 -6.23
CA VAL A 151 0.37 12.82 -5.08
C VAL A 151 1.56 12.99 -4.13
N PRO A 152 1.97 14.24 -3.82
CA PRO A 152 3.16 14.48 -3.00
C PRO A 152 3.10 13.76 -1.65
N ASP A 153 4.23 13.16 -1.26
CA ASP A 153 4.52 12.68 0.09
C ASP A 153 3.63 11.56 0.64
N LEU A 154 2.88 10.87 -0.23
CA LEU A 154 1.97 9.78 0.12
C LEU A 154 2.30 8.48 -0.65
N THR A 155 3.59 8.22 -0.86
CA THR A 155 4.06 6.97 -1.45
C THR A 155 4.32 5.93 -0.37
N THR A 156 3.58 4.82 -0.40
CA THR A 156 3.58 3.74 0.61
C THR A 156 4.90 2.98 0.74
N THR A 157 5.80 3.06 -0.24
CA THR A 157 7.08 2.33 -0.29
C THR A 157 8.32 3.19 -0.06
N VAL A 158 8.15 4.50 0.13
CA VAL A 158 9.28 5.44 0.22
C VAL A 158 9.41 6.00 1.64
N LEU A 159 9.02 5.23 2.65
CA LEU A 159 9.03 5.65 4.06
C LEU A 159 10.42 6.16 4.49
N THR A 160 11.50 5.55 3.99
CA THR A 160 12.86 6.04 4.21
C THR A 160 13.03 7.47 3.72
N MET A 161 12.61 7.79 2.49
CA MET A 161 12.68 9.16 1.98
C MET A 161 11.68 10.09 2.67
N THR A 162 10.53 9.57 3.13
CA THR A 162 9.57 10.34 3.94
C THR A 162 10.22 10.80 5.25
N LEU A 163 10.93 9.91 5.94
CA LEU A 163 11.66 10.22 7.17
C LEU A 163 12.83 11.18 6.92
N THR A 164 13.66 10.92 5.91
CA THR A 164 14.75 11.84 5.49
C THR A 164 14.18 13.21 5.13
N GLY A 165 13.05 13.20 4.43
CA GLY A 165 12.33 14.37 3.98
C GLY A 165 11.83 15.25 5.11
N ILE A 166 11.27 14.67 6.18
CA ILE A 166 10.89 15.40 7.39
C ILE A 166 12.10 16.17 7.96
N GLY A 167 13.25 15.51 8.10
CA GLY A 167 14.47 16.15 8.58
C GLY A 167 14.97 17.30 7.68
N ALA A 168 14.79 17.17 6.36
CA ALA A 168 15.14 18.23 5.41
C ALA A 168 14.17 19.43 5.49
N ASP A 169 12.87 19.19 5.61
CA ASP A 169 11.84 20.23 5.57
C ASP A 169 11.68 20.97 6.90
N LEU A 170 12.02 20.33 8.03
CA LEU A 170 12.14 21.00 9.33
C LEU A 170 13.09 22.21 9.26
N ARG A 171 14.17 22.10 8.47
CA ARG A 171 15.10 23.22 8.23
C ARG A 171 14.52 24.32 7.35
N ARG A 172 13.53 24.00 6.52
CA ARG A 172 12.87 24.93 5.59
C ARG A 172 11.59 25.56 6.15
N ARG A 173 11.18 25.19 7.38
CA ARG A 173 9.94 25.61 8.05
C ARG A 173 8.65 25.34 7.24
N ASP A 174 8.65 24.29 6.39
CA ASP A 174 7.44 23.84 5.68
C ASP A 174 6.61 22.87 6.55
N THR A 175 5.89 23.43 7.52
CA THR A 175 5.10 22.67 8.50
C THR A 175 4.02 21.80 7.85
N ALA A 176 3.39 22.28 6.76
CA ALA A 176 2.31 21.55 6.10
C ALA A 176 2.81 20.26 5.43
N THR A 177 4.00 20.30 4.81
CA THR A 177 4.63 19.11 4.22
C THR A 177 5.11 18.13 5.29
N VAL A 178 5.69 18.64 6.39
CA VAL A 178 6.10 17.80 7.53
C VAL A 178 4.90 17.05 8.13
N VAL A 179 3.77 17.72 8.35
CA VAL A 179 2.55 17.08 8.88
C VAL A 179 2.05 15.99 7.94
N ARG A 180 2.10 16.19 6.62
CA ARG A 180 1.68 15.16 5.65
C ARG A 180 2.58 13.92 5.67
N ARG A 181 3.89 14.13 5.74
CA ARG A 181 4.88 13.05 5.86
C ARG A 181 4.71 12.29 7.17
N LEU A 182 4.51 12.99 8.29
CA LEU A 182 4.24 12.38 9.59
C LEU A 182 2.93 11.59 9.59
N ALA A 183 1.87 12.09 8.95
CA ALA A 183 0.60 11.37 8.84
C ALA A 183 0.77 10.02 8.12
N ALA A 184 1.59 9.95 7.07
CA ALA A 184 1.91 8.68 6.40
C ALA A 184 2.67 7.71 7.31
N VAL A 185 3.68 8.20 8.06
CA VAL A 185 4.44 7.38 9.03
C VAL A 185 3.53 6.83 10.11
N VAL A 186 2.70 7.68 10.70
CA VAL A 186 1.73 7.29 11.75
C VAL A 186 0.69 6.32 11.19
N ALA A 187 0.18 6.54 9.98
CA ALA A 187 -0.76 5.63 9.33
C ALA A 187 -0.16 4.23 9.14
N MET A 188 1.10 4.14 8.69
CA MET A 188 1.80 2.87 8.56
C MET A 188 1.96 2.19 9.92
N LEU A 189 2.40 2.93 10.94
CA LEU A 189 2.58 2.42 12.30
C LEU A 189 1.27 1.90 12.91
N VAL A 190 0.18 2.65 12.76
CA VAL A 190 -1.16 2.25 13.20
C VAL A 190 -1.61 0.99 12.47
N GLY A 191 -1.43 0.93 11.14
CA GLY A 191 -1.75 -0.25 10.35
C GLY A 191 -0.99 -1.49 10.80
N ALA A 192 0.32 -1.37 11.00
CA ALA A 192 1.16 -2.45 11.49
C ALA A 192 0.79 -2.88 12.92
N GLY A 193 0.51 -1.93 13.82
CA GLY A 193 0.11 -2.22 15.19
C GLY A 193 -1.25 -2.92 15.27
N VAL A 194 -2.27 -2.38 14.59
CA VAL A 194 -3.60 -3.02 14.52
C VAL A 194 -3.51 -4.38 13.83
N GLY A 195 -2.77 -4.48 12.72
CA GLY A 195 -2.52 -5.73 12.03
C GLY A 195 -1.87 -6.76 12.93
N ALA A 196 -0.86 -6.37 13.72
CA ALA A 196 -0.20 -7.26 14.66
C ALA A 196 -1.17 -7.75 15.74
N LEU A 197 -1.98 -6.86 16.33
CA LEU A 197 -2.99 -7.25 17.32
C LEU A 197 -4.01 -8.26 16.74
N VAL A 198 -4.46 -8.03 15.51
CA VAL A 198 -5.40 -8.94 14.83
C VAL A 198 -4.75 -10.27 14.48
N VAL A 199 -3.50 -10.26 14.03
CA VAL A 199 -2.78 -11.49 13.66
C VAL A 199 -2.41 -12.31 14.90
N LEU A 200 -2.06 -11.67 16.03
CA LEU A 200 -1.71 -12.35 17.27
C LEU A 200 -2.94 -12.86 18.05
N GLY A 201 -4.10 -12.20 17.90
CA GLY A 201 -5.35 -12.66 18.50
C GLY A 201 -6.11 -13.60 17.55
N PRO A 202 -7.05 -13.08 16.73
CA PRO A 202 -7.84 -13.89 15.79
C PRO A 202 -7.06 -14.67 14.72
N GLY A 203 -5.84 -14.26 14.37
CA GLY A 203 -4.96 -14.97 13.43
C GLY A 203 -4.79 -14.30 12.05
N PRO A 204 -3.88 -14.83 11.19
CA PRO A 204 -3.55 -14.24 9.89
C PRO A 204 -4.75 -14.08 8.93
N VAL A 205 -5.72 -15.00 8.99
CA VAL A 205 -6.94 -14.94 8.15
C VAL A 205 -7.78 -13.71 8.49
N ALA A 206 -7.92 -13.37 9.78
CA ALA A 206 -8.62 -12.16 10.19
C ALA A 206 -7.86 -10.89 9.77
N GLY A 207 -6.52 -10.94 9.81
CA GLY A 207 -5.68 -9.86 9.28
C GLY A 207 -5.93 -9.64 7.78
N LEU A 208 -5.98 -10.70 6.98
CA LEU A 208 -6.34 -10.63 5.55
C LEU A 208 -7.77 -10.13 5.32
N ALA A 209 -8.72 -10.51 6.16
CA ALA A 209 -10.08 -10.00 6.10
C ALA A 209 -10.11 -8.48 6.36
N LEU A 210 -9.34 -7.98 7.33
CA LEU A 210 -9.18 -6.55 7.57
C LEU A 210 -8.57 -5.84 6.35
N VAL A 211 -7.54 -6.41 5.72
CA VAL A 211 -6.97 -5.87 4.47
C VAL A 211 -8.04 -5.78 3.38
N ALA A 212 -8.87 -6.82 3.21
CA ALA A 212 -9.95 -6.83 2.23
C ALA A 212 -10.98 -5.73 2.49
N VAL A 213 -11.39 -5.52 3.74
CA VAL A 213 -12.31 -4.44 4.13
C VAL A 213 -11.70 -3.07 3.82
N LEU A 214 -10.45 -2.82 4.17
CA LEU A 214 -9.78 -1.54 3.89
C LEU A 214 -9.69 -1.26 2.39
N HIS A 215 -9.40 -2.28 1.57
CA HIS A 215 -9.39 -2.15 0.11
C HIS A 215 -10.79 -1.93 -0.46
N ALA A 216 -11.83 -2.57 0.09
CA ALA A 216 -13.21 -2.36 -0.33
C ALA A 216 -13.69 -0.92 -0.03
N VAL A 217 -13.33 -0.37 1.14
CA VAL A 217 -13.60 1.03 1.50
C VAL A 217 -12.87 1.98 0.54
N ALA A 218 -11.58 1.74 0.28
CA ALA A 218 -10.81 2.51 -0.69
C ALA A 218 -11.43 2.45 -2.10
N LEU A 219 -11.87 1.27 -2.53
CA LEU A 219 -12.53 1.07 -3.82
C LEU A 219 -13.85 1.85 -3.89
N GLY A 220 -14.66 1.83 -2.83
CA GLY A 220 -15.89 2.63 -2.75
C GLY A 220 -15.61 4.13 -2.97
N ALA A 221 -14.59 4.66 -2.28
CA ALA A 221 -14.15 6.04 -2.47
C ALA A 221 -13.66 6.29 -3.91
N ALA A 222 -12.89 5.37 -4.49
CA ALA A 222 -12.38 5.47 -5.86
C ALA A 222 -13.48 5.37 -6.93
N VAL A 223 -14.54 4.59 -6.71
CA VAL A 223 -15.72 4.53 -7.59
C VAL A 223 -16.42 5.88 -7.63
N VAL A 224 -16.62 6.51 -6.47
CA VAL A 224 -17.18 7.88 -6.39
C VAL A 224 -16.24 8.87 -7.08
N ALA A 225 -14.94 8.80 -6.81
CA ALA A 225 -13.93 9.67 -7.40
C ALA A 225 -13.83 9.50 -8.93
N GLY A 226 -14.00 8.28 -9.45
CA GLY A 226 -13.99 7.96 -10.88
C GLY A 226 -15.20 8.47 -11.68
N ARG A 227 -16.26 8.90 -10.98
CA ARG A 227 -17.42 9.60 -11.57
C ARG A 227 -17.24 11.13 -11.61
N SER A 228 -16.23 11.66 -10.93
CA SER A 228 -15.97 13.10 -10.89
C SER A 228 -15.52 13.63 -12.26
N ARG A 229 -15.92 14.86 -12.59
CA ARG A 229 -15.42 15.61 -13.77
C ARG A 229 -14.56 16.82 -13.36
N ALA A 230 -14.18 16.91 -12.08
CA ALA A 230 -13.42 18.03 -11.56
C ALA A 230 -11.97 18.04 -12.10
N ALA A 231 -11.34 19.21 -12.13
CA ALA A 231 -10.02 19.40 -12.74
C ALA A 231 -8.91 18.47 -12.19
N TRP A 232 -9.00 18.05 -10.93
CA TRP A 232 -8.03 17.14 -10.30
C TRP A 232 -7.96 15.76 -10.95
N THR A 233 -8.99 15.34 -11.70
CA THR A 233 -9.05 14.00 -12.30
C THR A 233 -8.12 13.82 -13.49
N ARG A 234 -7.71 14.91 -14.14
CA ARG A 234 -6.77 14.89 -15.26
C ARG A 234 -5.33 14.74 -14.72
N PRO A 235 -4.43 14.08 -15.48
CA PRO A 235 -2.99 14.15 -15.22
C PRO A 235 -2.52 15.60 -15.11
N ALA A 236 -1.56 15.86 -14.22
CA ALA A 236 -0.81 17.10 -14.33
C ALA A 236 0.02 17.01 -15.62
N GLY A 237 -0.21 17.95 -16.54
CA GLY A 237 0.63 18.10 -17.73
C GLY A 237 2.02 18.58 -17.39
#